data_AF-A0A7V7T2G8-F1
#
_entry.id   AF-A0A7V7T2G8-F1
#
_cell.length_a   1.000
_cell.length_b   1.000
_cell.length_c   1.000
_cell.angle_alpha   90.00
_cell.angle_beta   90.00
_cell.angle_gamma   90.00
#
_symmetry.space_group_name_H-M   'P 1'
#
loop_
_entity.id
_entity.type
_entity.pdbx_description
1 polymer ?
#
loop_
_entity_poly.entity_id
_entity_poly.type
_entity_poly.pdbx_seq_one_letter_code
_entity_poly.pdbx_strand_id
1 'polypeptide(L)'
;MTKTRRHHWLFKLWIKIRGLLALLIIFVGVCVGLMSLLLPFDGLYKDRLIDFLEQQWQMQVTVAEIDGSWKAYGPSFVLRDLSLQGEQSLQLKSAQIQLNLYQWLIPGGERGIDLSINEAELAMIQSGARVSIRSTGNDKKLTATLDRLLRAGSLRVQALKLNLTNDKDEPIVTDITADFLLQQDDQQRGLQLLIKEADQQEIEIRAVTDRAQQLMKTAQWYVRFDALSVQFLQPFLTIPNLPEAHISGDLWVTTEDGVITTAHGQWQWQQQSP
;
A
#
# COMPACT_ATOMS: atom_id res chain seq x y z
N MET A 1 43.35 -33.40 -41.92
CA MET A 1 42.69 -34.29 -40.93
C MET A 1 42.80 -33.62 -39.57
N THR A 2 41.80 -33.31 -38.74
CA THR A 2 40.34 -33.47 -38.70
C THR A 2 39.83 -32.38 -37.73
N LYS A 3 39.33 -31.25 -38.23
CA LYS A 3 38.79 -30.13 -37.42
C LYS A 3 37.27 -30.25 -37.14
N THR A 4 36.66 -31.39 -37.47
CA THR A 4 35.21 -31.58 -37.53
C THR A 4 34.57 -32.15 -36.25
N ARG A 5 35.34 -32.63 -35.29
CA ARG A 5 34.80 -33.35 -34.11
C ARG A 5 34.24 -32.43 -33.00
N ARG A 6 34.75 -31.20 -32.87
CA ARG A 6 34.29 -30.25 -31.82
C ARG A 6 32.95 -29.59 -32.12
N HIS A 7 32.65 -29.34 -33.40
CA HIS A 7 31.40 -28.67 -33.79
C HIS A 7 30.17 -29.56 -33.57
N HIS A 8 30.31 -30.87 -33.78
CA HIS A 8 29.21 -31.82 -33.60
C HIS A 8 28.84 -32.03 -32.11
N TRP A 9 29.79 -31.86 -31.19
CA TRP A 9 29.54 -31.95 -29.75
C TRP A 9 28.85 -30.69 -29.20
N LEU A 10 29.29 -29.51 -29.62
CA LEU A 10 28.64 -28.23 -29.29
C LEU A 10 27.19 -28.19 -29.76
N PHE A 11 26.90 -28.67 -30.97
CA PHE A 11 25.54 -28.73 -31.50
C PHE A 11 24.64 -29.70 -30.70
N LYS A 12 25.16 -30.89 -30.36
CA LYS A 12 24.42 -31.84 -29.50
C LYS A 12 24.18 -31.31 -28.09
N LEU A 13 25.14 -30.59 -27.50
CA LEU A 13 24.99 -29.98 -26.18
C LEU A 13 23.95 -28.86 -26.21
N TRP A 14 23.97 -28.02 -27.24
CA TRP A 14 23.00 -26.94 -27.43
C TRP A 14 21.58 -27.46 -27.62
N ILE A 15 21.39 -28.53 -28.40
CA ILE A 15 20.09 -29.21 -28.54
C ILE A 15 19.62 -29.77 -27.19
N LYS A 16 20.50 -30.42 -26.43
CA LYS A 16 20.16 -30.94 -25.09
C LYS A 16 19.76 -29.84 -24.11
N ILE A 17 20.47 -28.70 -24.13
CA ILE A 17 20.16 -27.53 -23.30
C ILE A 17 18.79 -26.96 -23.68
N ARG A 18 18.49 -26.81 -24.97
CA ARG A 18 17.16 -26.31 -25.42
C ARG A 18 16.04 -27.29 -25.07
N GLY A 19 16.29 -28.60 -25.20
CA GLY A 19 15.35 -29.63 -24.80
C GLY A 19 15.08 -29.62 -23.30
N LEU A 20 16.13 -29.51 -22.47
CA LEU A 20 16.01 -29.39 -21.03
C LEU A 20 15.27 -28.10 -20.63
N LEU A 21 15.57 -26.98 -21.27
CA LEU A 21 14.90 -25.70 -21.03
C LEU A 21 13.41 -25.80 -21.38
N ALA A 22 13.07 -26.39 -22.53
CA ALA A 22 11.67 -26.61 -22.92
C ALA A 22 10.94 -27.53 -21.94
N LEU A 23 11.57 -28.63 -21.51
CA LEU A 23 11.03 -29.52 -20.49
C LEU A 23 10.77 -28.77 -19.17
N LEU A 24 11.73 -27.95 -18.74
CA LEU A 24 11.61 -27.17 -17.51
C LEU A 24 10.47 -26.16 -17.60
N ILE A 25 10.31 -25.46 -18.73
CA ILE A 25 9.20 -24.54 -18.96
C ILE A 25 7.86 -25.27 -18.89
N ILE A 26 7.74 -26.42 -19.56
CA ILE A 26 6.52 -27.24 -19.53
C ILE A 26 6.24 -27.72 -18.10
N PHE A 27 7.26 -28.21 -17.40
CA PHE A 27 7.14 -28.68 -16.02
C PHE A 27 6.67 -27.58 -15.08
N VAL A 28 7.25 -26.37 -15.18
CA VAL A 28 6.79 -25.20 -14.44
C VAL A 28 5.34 -24.87 -14.77
N GLY A 29 4.95 -24.91 -16.05
CA GLY A 29 3.56 -24.70 -16.46
C GLY A 29 2.59 -25.72 -15.86
N VAL A 30 2.96 -27.00 -15.82
CA VAL A 30 2.18 -28.06 -15.17
C VAL A 30 2.07 -27.81 -13.66
N CYS A 31 3.16 -27.46 -12.99
CA CYS A 31 3.14 -27.11 -11.57
C CYS A 31 2.24 -25.91 -11.29
N VAL A 32 2.30 -24.86 -12.10
CA VAL A 32 1.43 -23.68 -11.97
C VAL A 32 -0.04 -24.07 -12.19
N GLY A 33 -0.33 -24.91 -13.19
CA GLY A 33 -1.69 -25.41 -13.44
C GLY A 33 -2.25 -26.23 -12.28
N LEU A 34 -1.44 -27.13 -11.72
CA LEU A 34 -1.82 -27.91 -10.54
C LEU A 34 -2.02 -27.02 -9.31
N MET A 35 -1.15 -26.05 -9.08
CA MET A 35 -1.25 -25.10 -7.97
C MET A 35 -2.49 -24.22 -8.12
N SER A 36 -2.80 -23.76 -9.33
CA SER A 36 -4.04 -23.02 -9.63
C SER A 36 -5.31 -23.84 -9.34
N LEU A 37 -5.25 -25.16 -9.55
CA LEU A 37 -6.36 -26.05 -9.22
C LEU A 37 -6.48 -26.33 -7.72
N LEU A 38 -5.37 -26.28 -6.97
CA LEU A 38 -5.35 -26.50 -5.52
C LEU A 38 -5.65 -25.25 -4.71
N LEU A 39 -5.35 -24.07 -5.25
CA LEU A 39 -5.55 -22.77 -4.57
C LEU A 39 -6.99 -22.50 -4.11
N PRO A 40 -8.05 -22.91 -4.81
CA PRO A 40 -9.42 -22.73 -4.32
C PRO A 40 -9.77 -23.59 -3.09
N PHE A 41 -8.95 -24.58 -2.73
CA PHE A 41 -9.20 -25.47 -1.59
C PHE A 41 -8.54 -24.93 -0.32
N ASP A 42 -9.23 -24.00 0.32
CA ASP A 42 -8.81 -23.29 1.54
C ASP A 42 -8.35 -24.21 2.68
N GLY A 43 -9.04 -25.34 2.89
CA GLY A 43 -8.74 -26.30 3.94
C GLY A 43 -7.33 -26.92 3.88
N LEU A 44 -6.61 -26.81 2.76
CA LEU A 44 -5.25 -27.35 2.62
C LEU A 44 -4.15 -26.40 3.12
N TYR A 45 -4.40 -25.10 3.15
CA TYR A 45 -3.36 -24.10 3.40
C TYR A 45 -3.76 -22.99 4.37
N LYS A 46 -5.04 -22.87 4.75
CA LYS A 46 -5.55 -21.82 5.65
C LYS A 46 -4.71 -21.68 6.91
N ASP A 47 -4.51 -22.77 7.66
CA ASP A 47 -3.76 -22.73 8.92
C ASP A 47 -2.30 -22.32 8.70
N ARG A 48 -1.64 -22.84 7.65
CA ARG A 48 -0.26 -22.48 7.33
C ARG A 48 -0.11 -21.02 6.91
N LEU A 49 -1.10 -20.49 6.21
CA LEU A 49 -1.12 -19.10 5.81
C LEU A 49 -1.31 -18.21 7.04
N ILE A 50 -2.22 -18.58 7.95
CA ILE A 50 -2.41 -17.88 9.23
C ILE A 50 -1.10 -17.90 10.03
N ASP A 51 -0.50 -19.07 10.27
CA ASP A 51 0.77 -19.20 11.00
C ASP A 51 1.89 -18.34 10.38
N PHE A 52 1.97 -18.33 9.05
CA PHE A 52 2.95 -17.52 8.33
C PHE A 52 2.71 -16.01 8.54
N LEU A 53 1.45 -15.57 8.46
CA LEU A 53 1.09 -14.17 8.70
C LEU A 53 1.33 -13.76 10.16
N GLU A 54 1.03 -14.65 11.12
CA GLU A 54 1.29 -14.41 12.54
C GLU A 54 2.78 -14.27 12.83
N GLN A 55 3.62 -15.14 12.25
CA GLN A 55 5.07 -15.07 12.38
C GLN A 55 5.63 -13.80 11.73
N GLN A 56 5.15 -13.47 10.53
CA GLN A 56 5.62 -12.32 9.77
C GLN A 56 5.24 -10.99 10.43
N TRP A 57 4.02 -10.88 10.96
CA TRP A 57 3.50 -9.64 11.53
C TRP A 57 3.66 -9.55 13.06
N GLN A 58 3.98 -10.66 13.72
CA GLN A 58 4.04 -10.77 15.18
C GLN A 58 2.72 -10.33 15.84
N MET A 59 1.60 -10.72 15.23
CA MET A 59 0.24 -10.43 15.69
C MET A 59 -0.59 -11.71 15.56
N GLN A 60 -1.62 -11.86 16.38
CA GLN A 60 -2.57 -12.95 16.23
C GLN A 60 -3.51 -12.64 15.07
N VAL A 61 -3.66 -13.58 14.14
CA VAL A 61 -4.38 -13.39 12.88
C VAL A 61 -5.57 -14.34 12.85
N THR A 62 -6.78 -13.79 12.88
CA THR A 62 -8.02 -14.58 12.72
C THR A 62 -8.66 -14.24 11.38
N VAL A 63 -9.05 -15.27 10.62
CA VAL A 63 -9.71 -15.10 9.31
C VAL A 63 -10.88 -16.07 9.20
N ALA A 64 -12.07 -15.54 8.87
CA ALA A 64 -13.26 -16.37 8.68
C ALA A 64 -13.13 -17.24 7.42
N GLU A 65 -12.86 -16.62 6.27
CA GLU A 65 -12.79 -17.28 4.96
C GLU A 65 -11.55 -16.85 4.17
N ILE A 66 -10.95 -17.79 3.42
CA ILE A 66 -9.79 -17.55 2.58
C ILE A 66 -10.04 -18.11 1.18
N ASP A 67 -10.23 -17.23 0.20
CA ASP A 67 -10.36 -17.61 -1.20
C ASP A 67 -9.00 -17.50 -1.90
N GLY A 68 -8.39 -18.63 -2.25
CA GLY A 68 -7.16 -18.67 -3.04
C GLY A 68 -7.45 -18.75 -4.54
N SER A 69 -6.75 -17.95 -5.33
CA SER A 69 -6.81 -17.99 -6.79
C SER A 69 -5.46 -17.66 -7.41
N TRP A 70 -5.19 -18.13 -8.62
CA TRP A 70 -4.03 -17.66 -9.37
C TRP A 70 -4.43 -16.43 -10.20
N LYS A 71 -3.80 -15.27 -9.94
CA LYS A 71 -4.05 -14.03 -10.70
C LYS A 71 -2.76 -13.55 -11.33
N ALA A 72 -2.78 -13.36 -12.65
CA ALA A 72 -1.66 -12.86 -13.46
C ALA A 72 -0.34 -13.59 -13.14
N TYR A 73 0.50 -12.97 -12.30
CA TYR A 73 1.87 -13.34 -12.02
C TYR A 73 2.05 -14.09 -10.68
N GLY A 74 0.99 -14.56 -10.03
CA GLY A 74 1.16 -15.37 -8.83
C GLY A 74 -0.13 -15.75 -8.12
N PRO A 75 -0.02 -16.44 -6.97
CA PRO A 75 -1.15 -16.73 -6.12
C PRO A 75 -1.63 -15.45 -5.44
N SER A 76 -2.96 -15.33 -5.38
CA SER A 76 -3.68 -14.26 -4.72
C SER A 76 -4.67 -14.87 -3.75
N PHE A 77 -4.68 -14.36 -2.52
CA PHE A 77 -5.56 -14.81 -1.45
C PHE A 77 -6.47 -13.66 -1.06
N VAL A 78 -7.77 -13.89 -1.07
CA VAL A 78 -8.75 -12.94 -0.53
C VAL A 78 -9.17 -13.45 0.84
N LEU A 79 -8.81 -12.69 1.86
CA LEU A 79 -9.18 -12.90 3.26
C LEU A 79 -10.46 -12.10 3.54
N ARG A 80 -11.48 -12.77 4.09
CA ARG A 80 -12.73 -12.13 4.55
C ARG A 80 -12.80 -12.18 6.07
N ASP A 81 -13.26 -11.07 6.65
CA ASP A 81 -13.34 -10.86 8.10
C ASP A 81 -12.00 -11.15 8.80
N LEU A 82 -10.97 -10.43 8.36
CA LEU A 82 -9.63 -10.48 8.92
C LEU A 82 -9.61 -9.66 10.22
N SER A 83 -9.31 -10.30 11.33
CA SER A 83 -9.04 -9.67 12.61
C SER A 83 -7.57 -9.84 12.98
N LEU A 84 -6.87 -8.72 13.12
CA LEU A 84 -5.52 -8.66 13.64
C LEU A 84 -5.60 -8.27 15.12
N GLN A 85 -5.30 -9.22 15.99
CA GLN A 85 -5.29 -9.02 17.44
C GLN A 85 -3.85 -8.91 17.94
N GLY A 86 -3.54 -7.80 18.58
CA GLY A 86 -2.23 -7.49 19.13
C GLY A 86 -2.36 -6.33 20.10
N GLU A 87 -1.33 -5.50 20.22
CA GLU A 87 -1.43 -4.28 21.04
C GLU A 87 -2.39 -3.22 20.46
N GLN A 88 -2.74 -3.35 19.17
CA GLN A 88 -3.79 -2.60 18.51
C GLN A 88 -4.65 -3.60 17.72
N SER A 89 -5.96 -3.61 17.99
CA SER A 89 -6.89 -4.49 17.27
C SER A 89 -7.36 -3.81 15.98
N LEU A 90 -7.10 -4.44 14.84
CA LEU A 90 -7.59 -4.02 13.53
C LEU A 90 -8.60 -5.04 13.03
N GLN A 91 -9.79 -4.58 12.68
CA GLN A 91 -10.82 -5.38 12.04
C GLN A 91 -10.98 -4.92 10.60
N LEU A 92 -10.81 -5.85 9.68
CA LEU A 92 -10.84 -5.62 8.24
C LEU A 92 -11.88 -6.56 7.64
N LYS A 93 -12.88 -5.99 6.97
CA LYS A 93 -13.94 -6.76 6.31
C LYS A 93 -13.40 -7.59 5.15
N SER A 94 -12.46 -7.04 4.39
CA SER A 94 -11.78 -7.77 3.31
C SER A 94 -10.36 -7.27 3.10
N ALA A 95 -9.42 -8.22 3.01
CA ALA A 95 -8.04 -7.98 2.61
C ALA A 95 -7.65 -8.94 1.50
N GLN A 96 -6.89 -8.48 0.52
CA GLN A 96 -6.30 -9.26 -0.55
C GLN A 96 -4.78 -9.29 -0.37
N ILE A 97 -4.21 -10.48 -0.40
CA ILE A 97 -2.77 -10.71 -0.37
C ILE A 97 -2.36 -11.23 -1.75
N GLN A 98 -1.34 -10.64 -2.35
CA GLN A 98 -0.80 -11.11 -3.62
C GLN A 98 0.70 -11.38 -3.49
N LEU A 99 1.12 -12.55 -3.94
CA LEU A 99 2.54 -12.92 -3.97
C LEU A 99 3.06 -12.75 -5.39
N ASN A 100 3.96 -11.81 -5.60
CA ASN A 100 4.59 -11.60 -6.90
C ASN A 100 5.82 -12.49 -7.07
N LEU A 101 5.60 -13.75 -7.47
CA LEU A 101 6.66 -14.75 -7.60
C LEU A 101 7.67 -14.41 -8.72
N TYR A 102 7.26 -13.71 -9.78
CA TYR A 102 8.15 -13.33 -10.88
C TYR A 102 9.13 -12.21 -10.52
N GLN A 103 8.77 -11.32 -9.59
CA GLN A 103 9.68 -10.26 -9.15
C GLN A 103 10.92 -10.83 -8.45
N TRP A 104 10.82 -12.05 -7.90
CA TRP A 104 11.96 -12.77 -7.30
C TRP A 104 13.03 -13.18 -8.33
N LEU A 105 12.67 -13.29 -9.61
CA LEU A 105 13.58 -13.63 -10.70
C LEU A 105 14.27 -12.40 -11.31
N ILE A 106 13.80 -11.18 -11.01
CA ILE A 106 14.36 -9.93 -11.54
C ILE A 106 15.27 -9.30 -10.47
N PRO A 107 16.57 -9.12 -10.74
CA PRO A 107 17.45 -8.40 -9.82
C PRO A 107 17.00 -6.94 -9.69
N GLY A 108 16.64 -6.52 -8.48
CA GLY A 108 16.13 -5.18 -8.18
C GLY A 108 14.60 -5.02 -8.22
N GLY A 109 13.83 -6.10 -8.46
CA GLY A 109 12.38 -6.07 -8.31
C GLY A 109 11.93 -5.95 -6.85
N GLU A 110 10.72 -5.47 -6.61
CA GLU A 110 10.08 -5.38 -5.29
C GLU A 110 9.98 -6.80 -4.71
N ARG A 111 10.82 -7.10 -3.71
CA ARG A 111 10.84 -8.41 -3.08
C ARG A 111 9.79 -8.41 -1.98
N GLY A 112 8.62 -8.96 -2.25
CA GLY A 112 7.54 -8.87 -1.28
C GLY A 112 6.21 -9.56 -1.58
N ILE A 113 5.41 -9.60 -0.52
CA ILE A 113 3.97 -9.74 -0.43
C ILE A 113 3.33 -8.36 -0.63
N ASP A 114 2.52 -8.22 -1.66
CA ASP A 114 1.64 -7.05 -1.80
C ASP A 114 0.39 -7.28 -0.97
N LEU A 115 0.21 -6.47 0.07
CA LEU A 115 -1.00 -6.46 0.87
C LEU A 115 -1.92 -5.36 0.34
N SER A 116 -3.07 -5.73 -0.21
CA SER A 116 -4.11 -4.81 -0.67
C SER A 116 -5.36 -4.96 0.17
N ILE A 117 -5.70 -3.98 0.98
CA ILE A 117 -6.93 -3.94 1.77
C ILE A 117 -8.02 -3.27 0.93
N ASN A 118 -9.21 -3.85 0.84
CA ASN A 118 -10.27 -3.34 -0.05
C ASN A 118 -11.14 -2.26 0.59
N GLU A 119 -11.36 -2.37 1.90
CA GLU A 119 -12.11 -1.41 2.71
C GLU A 119 -11.47 -1.40 4.10
N ALA A 120 -11.10 -0.22 4.58
CA ALA A 120 -10.66 -0.02 5.95
C ALA A 120 -11.32 1.23 6.52
N GLU A 121 -11.68 1.19 7.80
CA GLU A 121 -12.24 2.34 8.50
C GLU A 121 -11.25 2.82 9.55
N LEU A 122 -10.92 4.12 9.52
CA LEU A 122 -10.01 4.75 10.46
C LEU A 122 -10.70 5.93 11.15
N ALA A 123 -10.82 5.84 12.48
CA ALA A 123 -11.30 6.93 13.30
C ALA A 123 -10.15 7.85 13.73
N MET A 124 -10.27 9.14 13.45
CA MET A 124 -9.32 10.20 13.82
C MET A 124 -9.97 11.17 14.81
N ILE A 125 -9.17 11.68 15.75
CA ILE A 125 -9.56 12.74 16.69
C ILE A 125 -8.75 14.00 16.38
N GLN A 126 -9.44 15.14 16.30
CA GLN A 126 -8.84 16.46 16.20
C GLN A 126 -8.89 17.18 17.55
N SER A 127 -7.72 17.53 18.08
CA SER A 127 -7.56 18.40 19.25
C SER A 127 -6.91 19.72 18.82
N GLY A 128 -7.73 20.73 18.53
CA GLY A 128 -7.28 22.03 18.00
C GLY A 128 -6.78 21.93 16.55
N ALA A 129 -5.55 22.39 16.28
CA ALA A 129 -4.92 22.34 14.94
C ALA A 129 -4.20 21.00 14.65
N ARG A 130 -4.25 20.04 15.58
CA ARG A 130 -3.58 18.74 15.45
C ARG A 130 -4.61 17.66 15.20
N VAL A 131 -4.46 16.95 14.08
CA VAL A 131 -5.19 15.71 13.79
C VAL A 131 -4.32 14.54 14.21
N SER A 132 -4.86 13.66 15.04
CA SER A 132 -4.22 12.41 15.44
C SER A 132 -5.18 11.25 15.17
N ILE A 133 -4.65 10.11 14.75
CA ILE A 133 -5.40 8.85 14.75
C ILE A 133 -5.82 8.59 16.20
N ARG A 134 -7.06 8.14 16.44
CA ARG A 134 -7.53 7.69 17.76
C ARG A 134 -6.69 6.47 18.17
N SER A 135 -5.53 6.75 18.74
CA SER A 135 -4.52 5.80 19.15
C SER A 135 -4.34 5.97 20.64
N THR A 136 -4.28 4.86 21.36
CA THR A 136 -4.15 4.77 22.82
C THR A 136 -2.77 5.23 23.35
N GLY A 137 -2.13 6.21 22.70
CA GLY A 137 -0.98 6.94 23.23
C GLY A 137 0.40 6.44 22.79
N ASN A 138 0.56 5.89 21.57
CA ASN A 138 1.88 5.36 21.17
C ASN A 138 2.20 5.41 19.66
N ASP A 139 2.51 6.60 19.13
CA ASP A 139 2.89 6.84 17.72
C ASP A 139 4.14 6.05 17.27
N LYS A 140 5.04 5.74 18.20
CA LYS A 140 6.20 4.87 17.94
C LYS A 140 5.80 3.43 17.58
N LYS A 141 4.63 2.96 18.04
CA LYS A 141 4.17 1.58 17.83
C LYS A 141 3.53 1.38 16.46
N LEU A 142 2.70 2.33 16.01
CA LEU A 142 2.09 2.30 14.67
C LEU A 142 3.16 2.28 13.58
N THR A 143 4.20 3.11 13.73
CA THR A 143 5.34 3.14 12.81
C THR A 143 6.06 1.79 12.76
N ALA A 144 6.25 1.14 13.91
CA ALA A 144 6.87 -0.19 13.97
C ALA A 144 5.97 -1.29 13.34
N THR A 145 4.66 -1.21 13.50
CA THR A 145 3.70 -2.13 12.85
C THR A 145 3.72 -1.94 11.34
N LEU A 146 3.64 -0.70 10.86
CA LEU A 146 3.77 -0.37 9.44
C LEU A 146 5.12 -0.82 8.87
N ASP A 147 6.22 -0.61 9.60
CA ASP A 147 7.56 -1.09 9.19
C ASP A 147 7.61 -2.61 9.06
N ARG A 148 6.92 -3.37 9.92
CA ARG A 148 6.83 -4.83 9.81
C ARG A 148 5.97 -5.26 8.63
N LEU A 149 4.85 -4.59 8.40
CA LEU A 149 3.99 -4.83 7.23
C LEU A 149 4.75 -4.53 5.93
N LEU A 150 5.52 -3.44 5.88
CA LEU A 150 6.30 -3.01 4.71
C LEU A 150 7.61 -3.76 4.48
N ARG A 151 8.17 -4.43 5.49
CA ARG A 151 9.22 -5.44 5.23
C ARG A 151 8.75 -6.48 4.22
N ALA A 152 7.44 -6.65 4.10
CA ALA A 152 6.85 -7.51 3.12
C ALA A 152 6.68 -6.86 1.74
N GLY A 153 7.04 -5.61 1.45
CA GLY A 153 7.00 -5.06 0.07
C GLY A 153 6.11 -3.82 -0.06
N SER A 154 4.82 -4.02 -0.34
CA SER A 154 3.86 -2.91 -0.49
C SER A 154 2.58 -3.14 0.32
N LEU A 155 2.01 -2.05 0.81
CA LEU A 155 0.71 -1.98 1.46
C LEU A 155 -0.16 -1.00 0.69
N ARG A 156 -1.25 -1.48 0.11
CA ARG A 156 -2.31 -0.69 -0.52
C ARG A 156 -3.58 -0.80 0.31
N VAL A 157 -4.29 0.29 0.49
CA VAL A 157 -5.65 0.31 1.02
C VAL A 157 -6.49 1.06 0.01
N GLN A 158 -7.43 0.35 -0.61
CA GLN A 158 -8.43 0.90 -1.51
C GLN A 158 -9.60 1.33 -0.61
N ALA A 159 -10.19 2.50 -0.88
CA ALA A 159 -11.34 3.00 -0.11
C ALA A 159 -11.18 3.01 1.43
N LEU A 160 -10.11 3.67 1.90
CA LEU A 160 -9.95 4.03 3.32
C LEU A 160 -11.01 5.08 3.69
N LYS A 161 -11.96 4.71 4.56
CA LYS A 161 -12.92 5.63 5.14
C LYS A 161 -12.31 6.34 6.34
N LEU A 162 -12.13 7.64 6.21
CA LEU A 162 -11.56 8.52 7.22
C LEU A 162 -12.69 9.28 7.91
N ASN A 163 -12.90 8.98 9.19
CA ASN A 163 -13.90 9.64 10.02
C ASN A 163 -13.17 10.53 11.04
N LEU A 164 -13.35 11.84 10.93
CA LEU A 164 -12.75 12.84 11.81
C LEU A 164 -13.77 13.28 12.86
N THR A 165 -13.40 13.18 14.13
CA THR A 165 -14.23 13.58 15.27
C THR A 165 -13.52 14.63 16.12
N ASN A 166 -14.27 15.49 16.80
CA ASN A 166 -13.73 16.45 17.75
C ASN A 166 -13.46 15.81 19.13
N ASP A 167 -12.88 16.58 20.05
CA ASP A 167 -12.59 16.14 21.43
C ASP A 167 -13.84 15.69 22.23
N LYS A 168 -15.05 15.93 21.73
CA LYS A 168 -16.34 15.53 22.31
C LYS A 168 -16.99 14.36 21.56
N ASP A 169 -16.25 13.68 20.68
CA ASP A 169 -16.73 12.62 19.78
C ASP A 169 -17.81 13.06 18.77
N GLU A 170 -17.97 14.36 18.53
CA GLU A 170 -18.87 14.86 17.49
C GLU A 170 -18.16 14.78 16.12
N PRO A 171 -18.85 14.31 15.07
CA PRO A 171 -18.26 14.20 13.73
C PRO A 171 -17.95 15.60 13.16
N ILE A 172 -16.70 15.81 12.76
CA ILE A 172 -16.24 17.01 12.04
C ILE A 172 -16.34 16.76 10.53
N VAL A 173 -15.79 15.65 10.05
CA VAL A 173 -15.89 15.20 8.66
C VAL A 173 -16.09 13.69 8.64
N THR A 174 -17.08 13.21 7.91
CA THR A 174 -17.43 11.79 7.80
C THR A 174 -17.35 11.34 6.36
N ASP A 175 -17.03 10.06 6.15
CA ASP A 175 -17.02 9.40 4.83
C ASP A 175 -16.01 9.97 3.82
N ILE A 176 -14.93 10.61 4.27
CA ILE A 176 -13.81 10.91 3.37
C ILE A 176 -13.24 9.57 2.88
N THR A 177 -13.26 9.36 1.57
CA THR A 177 -12.71 8.15 0.94
C THR A 177 -11.32 8.45 0.39
N ALA A 178 -10.34 7.65 0.79
CA ALA A 178 -8.96 7.81 0.32
C ALA A 178 -8.37 6.47 -0.14
N ASP A 179 -7.57 6.51 -1.20
CA ASP A 179 -6.70 5.42 -1.58
C ASP A 179 -5.32 5.65 -0.97
N PHE A 180 -4.81 4.67 -0.22
CA PHE A 180 -3.51 4.72 0.42
C PHE A 180 -2.58 3.69 -0.19
N LEU A 181 -1.34 4.09 -0.47
CA LEU A 181 -0.28 3.22 -0.94
C LEU A 181 0.99 3.55 -0.17
N LEU A 182 1.61 2.51 0.37
CA LEU A 182 2.88 2.60 1.07
C LEU A 182 3.77 1.50 0.51
N GLN A 183 4.91 1.90 -0.03
CA GLN A 183 5.82 1.02 -0.75
C GLN A 183 7.25 1.23 -0.28
N GLN A 184 8.05 0.18 -0.33
CA GLN A 184 9.45 0.25 0.08
C GLN A 184 10.31 -0.64 -0.82
N ASP A 185 11.41 -0.08 -1.31
CA ASP A 185 12.44 -0.82 -2.03
C ASP A 185 13.74 -0.91 -1.20
N ASP A 186 14.86 -1.27 -1.84
CA ASP A 186 16.14 -1.42 -1.15
C ASP A 186 16.72 -0.08 -0.65
N GLN A 187 16.36 1.06 -1.25
CA GLN A 187 16.91 2.38 -0.98
C GLN A 187 15.91 3.37 -0.39
N GLN A 188 14.68 3.36 -0.88
CA GLN A 188 13.67 4.37 -0.61
C GLN A 188 12.37 3.77 -0.07
N ARG A 189 11.61 4.64 0.60
CA ARG A 189 10.24 4.42 1.02
C ARG A 189 9.36 5.50 0.43
N GLY A 190 8.28 5.08 -0.21
CA GLY A 190 7.27 5.97 -0.78
C GLY A 190 5.92 5.80 -0.09
N LEU A 191 5.22 6.91 0.13
CA LEU A 191 3.82 6.97 0.53
C LEU A 191 3.06 7.75 -0.54
N GLN A 192 1.85 7.31 -0.83
CA GLN A 192 0.87 8.03 -1.62
C GLN A 192 -0.48 7.92 -0.93
N LEU A 193 -1.17 9.04 -0.78
CA LEU A 193 -2.52 9.15 -0.29
C LEU A 193 -3.32 9.97 -1.30
N LEU A 194 -4.36 9.39 -1.87
CA LEU A 194 -5.25 10.03 -2.82
C LEU A 194 -6.63 10.14 -2.19
N ILE A 195 -7.00 11.34 -1.76
CA ILE A 195 -8.30 11.64 -1.20
C ILE A 195 -9.21 12.06 -2.35
N LYS A 196 -10.33 11.35 -2.51
CA LYS A 196 -11.35 11.65 -3.51
C LYS A 196 -12.59 12.16 -2.81
N GLU A 197 -12.98 13.39 -3.13
CA GLU A 197 -14.20 13.99 -2.62
C GLU A 197 -15.09 14.38 -3.81
N ALA A 198 -16.29 13.78 -3.87
CA ALA A 198 -17.17 13.88 -5.03
C ALA A 198 -16.48 13.53 -6.37
N ASP A 199 -17.17 13.69 -7.49
CA ASP A 199 -16.72 13.15 -8.78
C ASP A 199 -15.55 13.94 -9.43
N GLN A 200 -15.06 15.02 -8.81
CA GLN A 200 -14.09 15.94 -9.42
C GLN A 200 -13.05 16.57 -8.48
N GLN A 201 -13.10 16.37 -7.15
CA GLN A 201 -12.11 16.95 -6.24
C GLN A 201 -11.11 15.88 -5.79
N GLU A 202 -9.84 16.11 -6.10
CA GLU A 202 -8.77 15.19 -5.75
C GLU A 202 -7.66 15.92 -4.99
N ILE A 203 -7.29 15.36 -3.84
CA ILE A 203 -6.07 15.73 -3.13
C ILE A 203 -5.13 14.53 -3.19
N GLU A 204 -3.99 14.72 -3.83
CA GLU A 204 -2.92 13.74 -3.88
C GLU A 204 -1.75 14.18 -3.02
N ILE A 205 -1.39 13.36 -2.04
CA ILE A 205 -0.23 13.55 -1.18
C ILE A 205 0.73 12.42 -1.47
N ARG A 206 1.94 12.76 -1.91
CA ARG A 206 3.06 11.83 -2.07
C ARG A 206 4.16 12.19 -1.10
N ALA A 207 4.84 11.20 -0.57
CA ALA A 207 6.03 11.41 0.24
C ALA A 207 7.09 10.38 -0.11
N VAL A 208 8.35 10.79 -0.20
CA VAL A 208 9.48 9.91 -0.42
C VAL A 208 10.57 10.20 0.59
N THR A 209 11.19 9.14 1.11
CA THR A 209 12.34 9.23 2.02
C THR A 209 13.29 8.07 1.82
N ASP A 210 14.50 8.16 2.38
CA ASP A 210 15.41 7.04 2.47
C ASP A 210 14.84 5.95 3.38
N ARG A 211 15.05 4.68 3.04
CA ARG A 211 14.54 3.53 3.80
C ARG A 211 14.95 3.55 5.28
N ALA A 212 16.13 4.09 5.59
CA ALA A 212 16.64 4.19 6.96
C ALA A 212 15.97 5.29 7.79
N GLN A 213 15.27 6.23 7.14
CA GLN A 213 14.68 7.41 7.76
C GLN A 213 13.19 7.20 8.01
N GLN A 214 12.66 7.94 8.98
CA GLN A 214 11.24 7.90 9.32
C GLN A 214 10.48 8.88 8.42
N LEU A 215 9.53 8.39 7.63
CA LEU A 215 8.76 9.20 6.68
C LEU A 215 8.04 10.39 7.35
N MET A 216 7.57 10.23 8.59
CA MET A 216 6.92 11.31 9.36
C MET A 216 7.89 12.37 9.89
N LYS A 217 9.21 12.14 9.81
CA LYS A 217 10.23 13.08 10.30
C LYS A 217 11.02 13.68 9.16
N THR A 218 11.57 12.83 8.32
CA THR A 218 12.43 13.23 7.22
C THR A 218 11.87 12.68 5.94
N ALA A 219 11.35 13.56 5.08
CA ALA A 219 10.75 13.19 3.81
C ALA A 219 10.60 14.42 2.90
N GLN A 220 10.55 14.15 1.60
CA GLN A 220 10.09 15.09 0.60
C GLN A 220 8.63 14.81 0.30
N TRP A 221 7.78 15.80 0.54
CA TRP A 221 6.35 15.75 0.35
C TRP A 221 5.97 16.52 -0.90
N TYR A 222 5.06 15.97 -1.66
CA TYR A 222 4.40 16.61 -2.78
C TYR A 222 2.90 16.52 -2.56
N VAL A 223 2.23 17.66 -2.50
CA VAL A 223 0.78 17.76 -2.36
C VAL A 223 0.25 18.42 -3.62
N ARG A 224 -0.65 17.75 -4.32
CA ARG A 224 -1.38 18.29 -5.46
C ARG A 224 -2.86 18.30 -5.11
N PHE A 225 -3.52 19.39 -5.41
CA PHE A 225 -4.97 19.53 -5.25
C PHE A 225 -5.54 20.10 -6.54
N ASP A 226 -6.64 19.52 -7.00
CA ASP A 226 -7.33 19.98 -8.20
C ASP A 226 -8.79 20.27 -7.89
N ALA A 227 -9.24 21.46 -8.30
CA ALA A 227 -10.58 21.99 -8.09
C ALA A 227 -11.08 21.78 -6.64
N LEU A 228 -10.21 22.00 -5.66
CA LEU A 228 -10.54 21.78 -4.26
C LEU A 228 -11.44 22.91 -3.76
N SER A 229 -12.62 22.56 -3.25
CA SER A 229 -13.52 23.54 -2.65
C SER A 229 -12.89 24.11 -1.37
N VAL A 230 -12.91 25.44 -1.25
CA VAL A 230 -12.43 26.10 -0.03
C VAL A 230 -13.33 25.76 1.18
N GLN A 231 -14.59 25.36 0.95
CA GLN A 231 -15.50 24.87 1.98
C GLN A 231 -14.99 23.56 2.60
N PHE A 232 -14.40 22.66 1.81
CA PHE A 232 -13.79 21.43 2.34
C PHE A 232 -12.66 21.73 3.32
N LEU A 233 -11.92 22.83 3.11
CA LEU A 233 -10.83 23.24 4.00
C LEU A 233 -11.32 23.91 5.28
N GLN A 234 -12.58 24.34 5.35
CA GLN A 234 -13.12 25.08 6.49
C GLN A 234 -12.94 24.37 7.84
N PRO A 235 -13.14 23.04 7.99
CA PRO A 235 -12.91 22.35 9.25
C PRO A 235 -11.45 22.36 9.71
N PHE A 236 -10.52 22.54 8.76
CA PHE A 236 -9.08 22.55 9.01
C PHE A 236 -8.51 23.95 9.20
N LEU A 237 -9.29 25.00 8.88
CA LEU A 237 -8.87 26.39 8.93
C LEU A 237 -9.57 27.14 10.07
N THR A 238 -8.82 27.96 10.80
CA THR A 238 -9.37 28.83 11.85
C THR A 238 -10.00 30.11 11.31
N ILE A 239 -10.14 30.25 9.98
CA ILE A 239 -10.61 31.47 9.33
C ILE A 239 -12.13 31.39 9.13
N PRO A 240 -12.92 32.26 9.78
CA PRO A 240 -14.36 32.31 9.56
C PRO A 240 -14.68 32.91 8.18
N ASN A 241 -15.69 32.34 7.51
CA ASN A 241 -16.25 32.80 6.24
C ASN A 241 -15.27 32.86 5.07
N LEU A 242 -14.86 31.69 4.59
CA LEU A 242 -14.13 31.60 3.34
C LEU A 242 -15.08 31.75 2.14
N PRO A 243 -14.65 32.42 1.06
CA PRO A 243 -15.46 32.57 -0.15
C PRO A 243 -15.72 31.22 -0.82
N GLU A 244 -16.83 31.12 -1.57
CA GLU A 244 -17.05 30.03 -2.53
C GLU A 244 -16.05 30.16 -3.68
N ALA A 245 -14.99 29.39 -3.58
CA ALA A 245 -13.92 29.34 -4.55
C ALA A 245 -13.37 27.92 -4.62
N HIS A 246 -12.78 27.62 -5.77
CA HIS A 246 -12.00 26.42 -5.98
C HIS A 246 -10.53 26.80 -6.08
N ILE A 247 -9.68 25.98 -5.48
CA ILE A 247 -8.24 26.11 -5.56
C ILE A 247 -7.64 24.90 -6.27
N SER A 248 -6.74 25.16 -7.20
CA SER A 248 -5.89 24.13 -7.82
C SER A 248 -4.44 24.51 -7.63
N GLY A 249 -3.57 23.54 -7.41
CA GLY A 249 -2.16 23.85 -7.18
C GLY A 249 -1.33 22.64 -6.79
N ASP A 250 -0.06 22.93 -6.60
CA ASP A 250 0.90 21.99 -6.06
C ASP A 250 1.76 22.65 -4.96
N LEU A 251 2.23 21.82 -4.06
CA LEU A 251 3.06 22.21 -2.94
C LEU A 251 4.10 21.11 -2.69
N TRP A 252 5.35 21.52 -2.71
CA TRP A 252 6.49 20.71 -2.32
C TRP A 252 6.96 21.15 -0.95
N VAL A 253 7.07 20.20 -0.03
CA VAL A 253 7.50 20.45 1.35
C VAL A 253 8.61 19.47 1.68
N THR A 254 9.74 19.96 2.20
CA THR A 254 10.76 19.08 2.78
C THR A 254 10.67 19.18 4.30
N THR A 255 10.64 18.01 4.95
CA THR A 255 10.74 17.92 6.41
C THR A 255 12.06 17.28 6.80
N GLU A 256 12.69 17.77 7.86
CA GLU A 256 13.85 17.17 8.52
C GLU A 256 13.59 17.13 10.03
N ASP A 257 13.76 15.95 10.64
CA ASP A 257 13.49 15.72 12.07
C ASP A 257 12.08 16.17 12.54
N GLY A 258 11.11 16.15 11.62
CA GLY A 258 9.72 16.54 11.87
C GLY A 258 9.46 18.03 11.75
N VAL A 259 10.43 18.83 11.31
CA VAL A 259 10.30 20.27 11.07
C VAL A 259 10.32 20.54 9.57
N ILE A 260 9.44 21.43 9.10
CA ILE A 260 9.45 21.87 7.71
C ILE A 260 10.68 22.78 7.49
N THR A 261 11.61 22.35 6.63
CA THR A 261 12.82 23.12 6.30
C THR A 261 12.64 23.95 5.04
N THR A 262 11.87 23.44 4.07
CA THR A 262 11.57 24.15 2.82
C THR A 262 10.12 23.89 2.42
N ALA A 263 9.48 24.91 1.87
CA ALA A 263 8.15 24.80 1.27
C ALA A 263 8.10 25.70 0.04
N HIS A 264 7.69 25.16 -1.09
CA HIS A 264 7.48 25.92 -2.33
C HIS A 264 6.25 25.37 -3.05
N GLY A 265 5.44 26.24 -3.63
CA GLY A 265 4.23 25.81 -4.31
C GLY A 265 3.67 26.90 -5.19
N GLN A 266 2.76 26.50 -6.05
CA GLN A 266 1.97 27.37 -6.92
C GLN A 266 0.51 27.00 -6.77
N TRP A 267 -0.36 27.99 -6.71
CA TRP A 267 -1.80 27.77 -6.66
C TRP A 267 -2.52 28.82 -7.48
N GLN A 268 -3.68 28.43 -7.98
CA GLN A 268 -4.60 29.25 -8.74
C GLN A 268 -5.95 29.26 -8.03
N TRP A 269 -6.50 30.46 -7.89
CA TRP A 269 -7.81 30.67 -7.31
C TRP A 269 -8.81 30.87 -8.43
N GLN A 270 -9.85 30.06 -8.47
CA GLN A 270 -10.99 30.25 -9.36
C GLN A 270 -12.20 30.59 -8.51
N GLN A 271 -12.64 31.83 -8.58
CA GLN A 271 -13.87 32.25 -7.92
C GLN A 271 -15.05 31.76 -8.75
N GLN A 272 -16.01 31.13 -8.09
CA GLN A 272 -17.24 30.72 -8.76
C GLN A 272 -18.06 31.99 -8.99
N SER A 273 -18.16 32.41 -10.25
CA SER A 273 -19.05 33.53 -10.61
C SER A 273 -20.49 33.12 -10.31
N PRO A 274 -21.31 34.03 -9.74
CA PRO A 274 -22.70 33.76 -9.39
C PRO A 274 -23.58 33.48 -10.63
#